data_AF-R6JMJ8-F1
#
_entry.id   AF-R6JMJ8-F1
#
_cell.length_a   1.000
_cell.length_b   1.000
_cell.length_c   1.000
_cell.angle_alpha   90.00
_cell.angle_beta   90.00
_cell.angle_gamma   90.00
#
_symmetry.space_group_name_H-M   'P 1'
#
loop_
_entity.id
_entity.type
_entity.pdbx_description
1 polymer ?
#
loop_
_entity_poly.entity_id
_entity_poly.type
_entity_poly.pdbx_seq_one_letter_code
_entity_poly.pdbx_strand_id
1 'polypeptide(L)'
;MASESLVKNHDYGLAVVDIMLPGKDGFALLPELKSYGVPVIFLTARGELSDKVKGLTGGAEDYMVKPFEMLELLVRIDKILKRFQQEEPEIHIKDVVIDPEKRTVTREGQEISLKPMEFDCLMMLAHNRNKALTRKQLLTVLWLLFRGPVNSNL
;
A
#
# COMPACT_ATOMS: atom_id res chain seq x y z
N MET A 1 0.06 25.05 -6.63
CA MET A 1 1.33 24.43 -6.18
C MET A 1 1.03 23.20 -5.33
N ALA A 2 1.90 22.18 -5.25
CA ALA A 2 1.59 20.92 -4.53
C ALA A 2 1.05 21.12 -3.10
N SER A 3 1.56 22.12 -2.37
CA SER A 3 1.06 22.53 -1.04
C SER A 3 -0.40 23.04 -1.07
N GLU A 4 -0.83 23.79 -2.09
CA GLU A 4 -2.24 24.21 -2.21
C GLU A 4 -3.20 23.04 -2.48
N SER A 5 -2.70 21.97 -3.10
CA SER A 5 -3.49 20.75 -3.33
C SER A 5 -3.60 19.90 -2.06
N LEU A 6 -2.54 19.83 -1.24
CA LEU A 6 -2.53 19.14 0.06
C LEU A 6 -3.56 19.74 1.04
N VAL A 7 -3.72 21.06 1.03
CA VAL A 7 -4.72 21.76 1.88
C VAL A 7 -6.16 21.41 1.48
N LYS A 8 -6.42 21.06 0.22
CA LYS A 8 -7.77 20.79 -0.30
C LYS A 8 -8.21 19.33 -0.16
N ASN A 9 -7.28 18.39 -0.12
CA ASN A 9 -7.53 16.97 0.03
C ASN A 9 -6.30 16.31 0.66
N HIS A 10 -6.46 15.62 1.80
CA HIS A 10 -5.37 15.05 2.58
C HIS A 10 -5.48 13.53 2.76
N ASP A 11 -6.40 12.87 2.05
CA ASP A 11 -6.59 11.40 2.09
C ASP A 11 -5.55 10.67 1.22
N TYR A 12 -4.29 11.10 1.27
CA TYR A 12 -3.21 10.46 0.54
C TYR A 12 -2.59 9.33 1.37
N GLY A 13 -2.57 8.11 0.84
CA GLY A 13 -1.94 6.98 1.52
C GLY A 13 -0.41 7.08 1.59
N LEU A 14 0.23 7.78 0.65
CA LEU A 14 1.69 7.97 0.57
C LEU A 14 2.03 9.10 -0.41
N ALA A 15 3.11 9.85 -0.13
CA ALA A 15 3.69 10.84 -1.04
C ALA A 15 5.06 10.40 -1.57
N VAL A 16 5.26 10.50 -2.88
CA VAL A 16 6.58 10.37 -3.52
C VAL A 16 7.03 11.77 -3.94
N VAL A 17 8.11 12.26 -3.35
CA VAL A 17 8.53 13.67 -3.48
C VAL A 17 9.94 13.76 -4.03
N ASP A 18 10.13 14.49 -5.13
CA ASP A 18 11.48 14.84 -5.58
C ASP A 18 12.10 15.86 -4.64
N ILE A 19 13.35 15.68 -4.25
CA ILE A 19 14.07 16.68 -3.43
C ILE A 19 14.33 17.94 -4.25
N MET A 20 14.63 17.79 -5.54
CA MET A 20 14.99 18.86 -6.47
C MET A 20 13.74 19.42 -7.16
N LEU A 21 12.77 19.89 -6.38
CA LEU A 21 11.62 20.60 -6.96
C LEU A 21 12.06 22.00 -7.44
N PRO A 22 11.68 22.43 -8.65
CA PRO A 22 11.93 23.79 -9.08
C PRO A 22 11.18 24.79 -8.17
N GLY A 23 11.94 25.69 -7.54
CA GLY A 23 11.39 26.78 -6.72
C GLY A 23 11.15 26.48 -5.23
N LYS A 24 11.26 25.23 -4.78
CA LYS A 24 11.19 24.84 -3.35
C LYS A 24 12.05 23.61 -3.09
N ASP A 25 12.70 23.52 -1.93
CA ASP A 25 13.31 22.25 -1.50
C ASP A 25 12.17 21.27 -1.16
N GLY A 26 12.17 20.07 -1.75
CA GLY A 26 11.16 19.04 -1.47
C GLY A 26 11.07 18.67 0.01
N PHE A 27 12.17 18.84 0.76
CA PHE A 27 12.16 18.68 2.22
C PHE A 27 11.23 19.65 2.96
N ALA A 28 10.96 20.82 2.38
CA ALA A 28 10.06 21.81 2.99
C ALA A 28 8.60 21.30 3.06
N LEU A 29 8.25 20.27 2.29
CA LEU A 29 6.93 19.65 2.32
C LEU A 29 6.79 18.61 3.46
N LEU A 30 7.90 18.13 4.02
CA LEU A 30 7.87 17.05 5.02
C LEU A 30 7.06 17.39 6.28
N PRO A 31 7.17 18.59 6.88
CA PRO A 31 6.40 18.93 8.08
C PRO A 31 4.89 18.94 7.82
N GLU A 32 4.47 19.48 6.66
CA GLU A 32 3.06 19.56 6.25
C GLU A 32 2.49 18.16 6.00
N LEU A 33 3.20 17.32 5.21
CA LEU A 33 2.80 15.94 4.95
C LEU A 33 2.69 15.11 6.24
N LYS A 34 3.65 15.29 7.16
CA LYS A 34 3.61 14.65 8.48
C LYS A 34 2.45 15.10 9.33
N SER A 35 2.09 16.39 9.32
CA SER A 35 0.93 16.87 10.09
C SER A 35 -0.38 16.22 9.64
N TYR A 36 -0.45 15.77 8.38
CA TYR A 36 -1.58 15.03 7.82
C TYR A 36 -1.42 13.50 7.93
N GLY A 37 -0.36 12.99 8.57
CA GLY A 37 -0.11 11.56 8.70
C GLY A 37 0.27 10.86 7.38
N VAL A 38 0.64 11.61 6.35
CA VAL A 38 1.00 11.05 5.03
C VAL A 38 2.46 10.61 5.04
N PRO A 39 2.77 9.30 4.89
CA PRO A 39 4.15 8.82 4.81
C PRO A 39 4.82 9.29 3.52
N VAL A 40 6.14 9.52 3.56
CA VAL A 40 6.88 10.15 2.45
C VAL A 40 8.06 9.28 2.00
N ILE A 41 8.16 9.07 0.69
CA ILE A 41 9.37 8.57 0.00
C ILE A 41 10.01 9.75 -0.74
N PHE A 42 11.29 10.01 -0.51
CA PHE A 42 12.02 11.02 -1.26
C PHE A 42 12.77 10.44 -2.45
N LEU A 43 12.71 11.12 -3.60
CA LEU A 43 13.56 10.86 -4.76
C LEU A 43 14.74 11.82 -4.75
N THR A 44 15.96 11.28 -4.80
CA THR A 44 17.22 12.04 -4.68
C THR A 44 18.14 11.79 -5.88
N ALA A 45 19.04 12.71 -6.22
CA ALA A 45 20.17 12.38 -7.09
C ALA A 45 21.29 11.68 -6.29
N ARG A 46 22.21 11.03 -7.01
CA ARG A 46 23.39 10.39 -6.41
C ARG A 46 24.34 11.45 -5.86
N GLY A 47 24.73 11.33 -4.59
CA GLY A 47 25.63 12.26 -3.89
C GLY A 47 24.93 13.25 -2.96
N GLU A 48 23.68 13.61 -3.24
CA GLU A 48 22.92 14.53 -2.38
C GLU A 48 22.44 13.88 -1.09
N LEU A 49 22.12 12.58 -1.15
CA LEU A 49 21.63 11.83 -0.01
C LEU A 49 22.66 11.82 1.13
N SER A 50 23.91 11.46 0.85
CA SER A 50 24.95 11.34 1.88
C SER A 50 25.26 12.65 2.59
N ASP A 51 25.19 13.76 1.84
CA ASP A 51 25.58 15.08 2.34
C ASP A 51 24.44 15.75 3.12
N LYS A 52 23.19 15.57 2.67
CA LYS A 52 22.00 16.09 3.36
C LYS A 52 21.52 15.20 4.52
N VAL A 53 21.57 13.87 4.40
CA VAL A 53 21.03 12.93 5.41
C VAL A 53 21.75 13.04 6.76
N LYS A 54 23.07 13.33 6.78
CA LYS A 54 23.80 13.56 8.03
C LYS A 54 23.24 14.74 8.85
N GLY A 55 22.59 15.70 8.21
CA GLY A 55 21.98 16.86 8.87
C GLY A 55 20.46 16.80 9.05
N LEU A 56 19.76 15.87 8.39
CA LEU A 56 18.31 15.96 8.14
C LEU A 56 17.53 14.65 8.33
N THR A 57 17.88 13.78 9.29
CA THR A 57 17.08 12.58 9.63
C THR A 57 15.71 12.93 10.25
N GLY A 58 14.88 13.70 9.52
CA GLY A 58 13.60 14.28 9.89
C GLY A 58 12.40 13.34 9.77
N GLY A 59 12.66 12.02 9.62
CA GLY A 59 11.67 10.96 9.69
C GLY A 59 10.78 10.79 8.46
N ALA A 60 11.34 10.84 7.25
CA ALA A 60 10.71 10.23 6.08
C ALA A 60 10.76 8.69 6.19
N GLU A 61 9.92 8.00 5.41
CA GLU A 61 9.85 6.54 5.45
C GLU A 61 10.92 5.87 4.59
N ASP A 62 11.29 6.48 3.46
CA ASP A 62 12.32 5.95 2.56
C ASP A 62 12.93 7.03 1.66
N TYR A 63 14.08 6.70 1.08
CA TYR A 63 14.82 7.54 0.13
C TYR A 63 15.30 6.69 -1.05
N MET A 64 15.01 7.12 -2.28
CA MET A 64 15.40 6.43 -3.51
C MET A 64 16.24 7.30 -4.43
N VAL A 65 17.40 6.78 -4.83
CA VAL A 65 18.33 7.48 -5.72
C VAL A 65 17.91 7.33 -7.18
N LYS A 66 17.89 8.43 -7.92
CA LYS A 66 17.71 8.48 -9.38
C LYS A 66 19.03 8.16 -10.10
N PRO A 67 19.01 7.40 -11.21
CA PRO A 67 17.86 6.66 -11.74
C PRO A 67 17.54 5.42 -10.89
N PHE A 68 16.26 5.07 -10.80
CA PHE A 68 15.78 3.88 -10.09
C PHE A 68 14.91 3.01 -11.01
N GLU A 69 14.82 1.73 -10.68
CA GLU A 69 13.91 0.81 -11.35
C GLU A 69 12.48 1.01 -10.84
N MET A 70 11.51 1.06 -11.76
CA MET A 70 10.10 1.28 -11.38
C MET A 70 9.55 0.19 -10.47
N LEU A 71 9.98 -1.06 -10.68
CA LEU A 71 9.57 -2.17 -9.82
C LEU A 71 10.04 -1.99 -8.37
N GLU A 72 11.24 -1.42 -8.18
CA GLU A 72 11.78 -1.16 -6.85
C GLU A 72 10.92 -0.11 -6.10
N LEU A 73 10.52 0.95 -6.80
CA LEU A 73 9.64 1.98 -6.23
C LEU A 73 8.30 1.39 -5.81
N LEU A 74 7.69 0.56 -6.66
CA LEU A 74 6.42 -0.09 -6.36
C LEU A 74 6.49 -0.99 -5.12
N VAL A 75 7.57 -1.77 -4.97
CA VAL A 75 7.78 -2.64 -3.80
C VAL A 75 7.92 -1.82 -2.52
N ARG A 76 8.62 -0.69 -2.55
CA ARG A 76 8.78 0.20 -1.39
C ARG A 76 7.46 0.88 -1.01
N ILE A 77 6.71 1.33 -2.01
CA ILE A 77 5.36 1.91 -1.81
C ILE A 77 4.45 0.87 -1.12
N ASP A 78 4.37 -0.35 -1.65
CA ASP A 78 3.54 -1.42 -1.08
C ASP A 78 3.90 -1.72 0.39
N LYS A 79 5.21 -1.83 0.67
CA LYS A 79 5.71 -2.07 2.03
C LYS A 79 5.30 -0.95 3.00
N ILE A 80 5.38 0.31 2.58
CA ILE A 80 5.01 1.43 3.44
C ILE A 80 3.49 1.48 3.64
N LEU A 81 2.70 1.37 2.56
CA LEU A 81 1.24 1.38 2.65
C LEU A 81 0.72 0.28 3.58
N LYS A 82 1.28 -0.93 3.55
CA LYS A 82 0.92 -2.03 4.46
C LYS A 82 1.17 -1.73 5.94
N ARG A 83 2.19 -0.95 6.27
CA ARG A 83 2.49 -0.56 7.66
C ARG A 83 1.57 0.56 8.16
N PHE A 84 1.08 1.39 7.25
CA PHE A 84 0.25 2.57 7.55
C PHE A 84 -1.25 2.32 7.35
N GLN A 85 -1.62 1.26 6.65
CA GLN A 85 -2.97 0.71 6.72
C GLN A 85 -3.11 0.04 8.10
N GLN A 86 -3.91 0.65 8.97
CA GLN A 86 -4.65 -0.16 9.93
C GLN A 86 -5.53 -1.06 9.08
N GLU A 87 -5.13 -2.32 8.88
CA GLU A 87 -6.09 -3.32 8.47
C GLU A 87 -7.18 -3.27 9.53
N GLU A 88 -8.40 -2.90 9.15
CA GLU A 88 -9.53 -3.19 10.02
C GLU A 88 -9.44 -4.69 10.30
N PRO A 89 -9.39 -5.11 11.57
CA PRO A 89 -9.18 -6.51 11.91
C PRO A 89 -10.28 -7.40 11.31
N GLU A 90 -11.41 -6.80 10.96
CA GLU A 90 -12.56 -7.46 10.37
C GLU A 90 -13.05 -6.67 9.14
N ILE A 91 -13.48 -7.38 8.10
CA ILE A 91 -14.12 -6.81 6.92
C ILE A 91 -15.65 -6.95 7.08
N HIS A 92 -16.34 -5.81 7.14
CA HIS A 92 -17.81 -5.78 7.29
C HIS A 92 -18.53 -5.58 5.95
N ILE A 93 -19.39 -6.53 5.59
CA ILE A 93 -20.23 -6.49 4.40
C ILE A 93 -21.69 -6.75 4.82
N LYS A 94 -22.44 -5.67 5.06
CA LYS A 94 -23.81 -5.74 5.61
C LYS A 94 -23.82 -6.52 6.93
N ASP A 95 -24.52 -7.64 6.97
CA ASP A 95 -24.67 -8.58 8.07
C ASP A 95 -23.54 -9.61 8.16
N VAL A 96 -22.59 -9.60 7.21
CA VAL A 96 -21.43 -10.50 7.16
C VAL A 96 -20.20 -9.81 7.73
N VAL A 97 -19.48 -10.52 8.58
CA VAL A 97 -18.20 -10.10 9.16
C VAL A 97 -17.15 -11.16 8.80
N ILE A 98 -16.02 -10.74 8.24
CA ILE A 98 -14.91 -11.62 7.88
C ILE A 98 -13.73 -11.25 8.76
N ASP A 99 -13.17 -12.21 9.48
CA ASP A 99 -11.91 -12.04 10.22
C ASP A 99 -10.79 -12.69 9.39
N PRO A 100 -9.95 -11.89 8.70
CA PRO A 100 -8.86 -12.41 7.87
C PRO A 100 -7.82 -13.20 8.66
N GLU A 101 -7.54 -12.79 9.90
CA GLU A 101 -6.51 -13.37 10.74
C GLU A 101 -6.92 -14.75 11.24
N LYS A 102 -8.16 -14.88 11.74
CA LYS A 102 -8.74 -16.14 12.20
C LYS A 102 -9.26 -17.02 11.07
N ARG A 103 -9.36 -16.46 9.85
CA ARG A 103 -10.01 -17.08 8.69
C ARG A 103 -11.44 -17.53 8.97
N THR A 104 -12.19 -16.74 9.74
CA THR A 104 -13.58 -17.02 10.09
C THR A 104 -14.51 -16.03 9.41
N VAL A 105 -15.76 -16.45 9.21
CA VAL A 105 -16.82 -15.62 8.65
C VAL A 105 -18.04 -15.79 9.53
N THR A 106 -18.66 -14.70 9.94
CA THR A 106 -19.94 -14.73 10.64
C THR A 106 -21.00 -13.98 9.86
N ARG A 107 -22.26 -14.38 10.01
CA ARG A 107 -23.42 -13.65 9.52
C ARG A 107 -24.42 -13.53 10.65
N GLU A 108 -24.78 -12.29 11.00
CA GLU A 108 -25.64 -12.01 12.15
C GLU A 108 -25.11 -12.67 13.45
N GLY A 109 -23.78 -12.74 13.60
CA GLY A 109 -23.09 -13.36 14.73
C GLY A 109 -23.01 -14.89 14.70
N GLN A 110 -23.57 -15.57 13.70
CA GLN A 110 -23.44 -17.02 13.52
C GLN A 110 -22.29 -17.35 12.57
N GLU A 111 -21.39 -18.24 12.99
CA GLU A 111 -20.25 -18.66 12.16
C GLU A 111 -20.71 -19.47 10.93
N ILE A 112 -20.19 -19.10 9.77
CA ILE A 112 -20.35 -19.80 8.50
C ILE A 112 -19.06 -20.58 8.24
N SER A 113 -19.16 -21.91 8.29
CA SER A 113 -18.03 -22.77 7.92
C SER A 113 -17.82 -22.72 6.41
N LEU A 114 -16.65 -22.24 6.00
CA LEU A 114 -16.21 -22.21 4.61
C LEU A 114 -15.03 -23.16 4.42
N LYS A 115 -15.00 -23.84 3.27
CA LYS A 115 -13.79 -24.54 2.83
C LYS A 115 -12.69 -23.51 2.53
N PRO A 116 -11.41 -23.91 2.59
CA PRO A 116 -10.29 -22.99 2.31
C PRO A 116 -10.46 -22.20 0.99
N MET A 117 -10.85 -22.88 -0.09
CA MET A 117 -11.14 -22.25 -1.39
C MET A 117 -12.28 -21.25 -1.38
N GLU A 118 -13.33 -21.51 -0.59
CA GLU A 118 -14.49 -20.63 -0.51
C GLU A 118 -14.12 -19.36 0.25
N PHE A 119 -13.34 -19.49 1.33
CA PHE A 119 -12.79 -18.37 2.07
C PHE A 119 -11.85 -17.51 1.20
N ASP A 120 -10.91 -18.12 0.49
CA ASP A 120 -9.96 -17.39 -0.35
C ASP A 120 -10.68 -16.65 -1.50
N CYS A 121 -11.72 -17.27 -2.07
CA CYS A 121 -12.57 -16.63 -3.08
C CYS A 121 -13.35 -15.44 -2.51
N LEU A 122 -13.93 -15.59 -1.31
CA LEU A 122 -14.61 -14.51 -0.60
C LEU A 122 -13.66 -13.35 -0.31
N MET A 123 -12.45 -13.63 0.18
CA MET A 123 -11.42 -12.62 0.44
C MET A 123 -11.05 -11.87 -0.82
N MET A 124 -10.90 -12.57 -1.95
CA MET A 124 -10.63 -11.93 -3.24
C MET A 124 -11.72 -10.96 -3.67
N LEU A 125 -12.99 -11.33 -3.47
CA LEU A 125 -14.12 -10.45 -3.77
C LEU A 125 -14.19 -9.27 -2.79
N ALA A 126 -13.95 -9.52 -1.50
CA ALA A 126 -13.96 -8.50 -0.45
C ALA A 126 -12.89 -7.42 -0.67
N HIS A 127 -11.67 -7.81 -1.02
CA HIS A 127 -10.55 -6.90 -1.33
C HIS A 127 -10.76 -6.11 -2.64
N ASN A 128 -11.54 -6.65 -3.58
CA ASN A 128 -11.82 -6.03 -4.87
C ASN A 128 -13.26 -5.50 -4.95
N ARG A 129 -13.74 -4.91 -3.85
CA ARG A 129 -15.11 -4.38 -3.76
C ARG A 129 -15.42 -3.44 -4.93
N ASN A 130 -16.61 -3.58 -5.50
CA ASN A 130 -17.10 -2.80 -6.63
C ASN A 130 -16.28 -2.93 -7.93
N LYS A 131 -15.37 -3.90 -8.03
CA LYS A 131 -14.65 -4.22 -9.28
C LYS A 131 -15.19 -5.52 -9.87
N ALA A 132 -15.49 -5.50 -11.18
CA ALA A 132 -15.83 -6.72 -11.90
C ALA A 132 -14.56 -7.59 -12.07
N LEU A 133 -14.55 -8.78 -11.49
CA LEU A 133 -13.48 -9.76 -11.67
C LEU A 133 -13.88 -10.80 -12.71
N THR A 134 -13.02 -11.03 -13.70
CA THR A 134 -13.21 -12.10 -14.68
C THR A 134 -12.90 -13.46 -14.06
N ARG A 135 -13.48 -14.52 -14.61
CA ARG A 135 -13.17 -15.91 -14.22
C ARG A 135 -11.67 -16.22 -14.29
N LYS A 136 -10.98 -15.69 -15.31
CA LYS A 136 -9.52 -15.87 -15.47
C LYS A 136 -8.75 -15.23 -14.31
N GLN A 137 -9.10 -14.00 -13.92
CA GLN A 137 -8.45 -13.32 -12.78
C GLN A 137 -8.67 -14.07 -11.47
N LEU A 138 -9.90 -14.53 -11.20
CA LEU A 138 -10.21 -15.33 -10.01
C LEU A 138 -9.38 -16.62 -9.98
N LEU A 139 -9.35 -17.36 -11.10
CA LEU A 139 -8.60 -18.61 -11.19
C LEU A 139 -7.09 -18.39 -11.04
N THR A 140 -6.51 -17.39 -11.67
CA THR A 140 -5.07 -17.12 -11.58
C THR A 140 -4.62 -16.88 -10.14
N VAL A 141 -5.35 -16.06 -9.38
CA VAL A 141 -4.95 -15.73 -8.00
C VAL A 141 -5.18 -16.91 -7.06
N LEU A 142 -6.32 -17.58 -7.16
CA LEU A 142 -6.59 -18.77 -6.36
C LEU A 142 -5.55 -19.86 -6.65
N TRP A 143 -5.16 -20.09 -7.90
CA TRP A 143 -4.16 -21.11 -8.25
C TRP A 143 -2.77 -20.82 -7.67
N LEU A 144 -2.35 -19.55 -7.62
CA LEU A 144 -1.09 -19.13 -7.01
C LEU A 144 -1.10 -19.36 -5.48
N LEU A 145 -2.24 -19.14 -4.82
CA LEU A 145 -2.42 -19.44 -3.39
C LEU A 145 -2.38 -20.95 -3.11
N PHE A 146 -2.89 -21.79 -4.02
CA PHE A 146 -2.92 -23.26 -3.85
C PHE A 146 -1.61 -23.98 -4.16
N ARG A 147 -0.83 -23.51 -5.15
CA ARG A 147 0.35 -24.24 -5.64
C ARG A 147 1.70 -23.61 -5.28
N GLY A 148 1.71 -22.40 -4.71
CA GLY A 148 2.93 -21.60 -4.63
C GLY A 148 3.40 -21.14 -6.02
N PRO A 149 4.44 -20.30 -6.10
CA PRO A 149 4.93 -19.80 -7.38
C PRO A 149 5.29 -20.95 -8.31
N VAL A 150 4.64 -20.99 -9.46
CA VAL A 150 4.96 -21.92 -10.53
C VAL A 150 6.31 -21.48 -11.09
N ASN A 151 7.37 -22.25 -10.82
CA ASN A 151 8.61 -22.13 -11.57
C ASN A 151 8.28 -22.43 -13.04
N SER A 152 8.16 -21.38 -13.85
CA SER A 152 8.09 -21.46 -15.29
C SER A 152 9.47 -21.80 -15.83
N ASN A 153 9.82 -23.09 -15.78
CA ASN A 153 10.86 -23.71 -16.58
C ASN A 153 10.35 -25.09 -17.02
N LEU A 154 9.52 -25.10 -18.07
CA LEU A 154 9.41 -26.15 -19.07
C LEU A 154 9.14 -25.48 -20.42
#